data_AF-A0A1H8P7C8-F1
#
_entry.id   AF-A0A1H8P7C8-F1
#
_cell.length_a   1.000
_cell.length_b   1.000
_cell.length_c   1.000
_cell.angle_alpha   90.00
_cell.angle_beta   90.00
_cell.angle_gamma   90.00
#
_symmetry.space_group_name_H-M   'P 1'
#
loop_
_entity.id
_entity.type
_entity.pdbx_description
1 polymer ?
#
loop_
_entity_poly.entity_id
_entity_poly.type
_entity_poly.pdbx_seq_one_letter_code
_entity_poly.pdbx_strand_id
1 'polypeptide(L)'
;MTTSIDIDALRATLTALPPKAITQPTARDIITALAPELKVAIRERGYTYADLAEKLEAGGLKISASTLGSYLRAAGQAQASSRPVRPIRRNPASKKASVTPQNFSTGEVSA
;
A
#
# COMPACT_ATOMS: atom_id res chain seq x y z
N MET A 1 -48.92 19.28 -10.03
CA MET A 1 -48.63 17.89 -10.44
C MET A 1 -47.67 17.31 -9.42
N THR A 2 -48.16 16.49 -8.50
CA THR A 2 -47.34 15.79 -7.51
C THR A 2 -46.74 14.56 -8.17
N THR A 3 -45.44 14.57 -8.42
CA THR A 3 -44.69 13.42 -8.95
C THR A 3 -44.60 12.36 -7.87
N SER A 4 -45.49 11.37 -7.92
CA SER A 4 -45.37 10.14 -7.13
C SER A 4 -44.16 9.36 -7.64
N ILE A 5 -43.19 9.14 -6.76
CA ILE A 5 -41.98 8.38 -7.08
C ILE A 5 -42.20 6.94 -6.64
N ASP A 6 -42.38 6.05 -7.61
CA ASP A 6 -42.54 4.62 -7.37
C ASP A 6 -41.21 3.95 -7.02
N ILE A 7 -41.00 3.81 -5.70
CA ILE A 7 -39.80 3.21 -5.12
C ILE A 7 -39.59 1.76 -5.60
N ASP A 8 -40.67 1.02 -5.86
CA ASP A 8 -40.60 -0.38 -6.32
C ASP A 8 -40.05 -0.49 -7.74
N ALA A 9 -40.48 0.41 -8.64
CA ALA A 9 -39.96 0.51 -10.00
C ALA A 9 -38.47 0.89 -10.02
N LEU A 10 -38.05 1.81 -9.15
CA LEU A 10 -36.63 2.16 -8.99
C LEU A 10 -35.82 0.97 -8.47
N ARG A 11 -36.36 0.20 -7.53
CA ARG A 11 -35.69 -0.97 -6.94
C ARG A 11 -35.52 -2.09 -7.97
N ALA A 12 -36.54 -2.35 -8.80
CA ALA A 12 -36.45 -3.30 -9.90
C ALA A 12 -35.38 -2.88 -10.92
N THR A 13 -35.31 -1.58 -11.25
CA THR A 13 -34.30 -1.03 -12.17
C THR A 13 -32.88 -1.20 -11.60
N LEU A 14 -32.69 -0.96 -10.31
CA LEU A 14 -31.39 -1.11 -9.65
C LEU A 14 -30.95 -2.59 -9.55
N THR A 15 -31.90 -3.50 -9.41
CA THR A 15 -31.62 -4.95 -9.30
C THR A 15 -31.34 -5.57 -10.68
N ALA A 16 -31.91 -5.00 -11.74
CA ALA A 16 -31.71 -5.42 -13.13
C ALA A 16 -30.41 -4.86 -13.76
N LEU A 17 -29.68 -3.98 -13.07
CA LEU A 17 -28.40 -3.49 -13.55
C LEU A 17 -27.36 -4.62 -13.50
N PRO A 18 -26.71 -4.96 -14.63
CA PRO A 18 -25.59 -5.90 -14.61
C PRO A 18 -24.52 -5.36 -13.66
N PRO A 19 -23.83 -6.22 -12.91
CA PRO A 19 -22.78 -5.79 -11.99
C PRO A 19 -21.79 -4.94 -12.78
N LYS A 20 -21.67 -3.66 -12.40
CA LYS A 20 -20.79 -2.72 -13.07
C LYS A 20 -19.37 -3.29 -12.98
N ALA A 21 -18.87 -3.81 -14.11
CA ALA A 21 -17.50 -4.27 -14.20
C ALA A 21 -16.60 -3.13 -13.73
N ILE A 22 -15.82 -3.38 -12.68
CA ILE A 22 -14.83 -2.43 -12.18
C ILE A 22 -13.90 -2.16 -13.35
N THR A 23 -14.11 -1.05 -14.06
CA THR A 23 -13.61 -0.85 -15.42
C THR A 23 -12.08 -0.69 -15.46
N GLN A 24 -11.47 -0.44 -14.30
CA GLN A 24 -10.03 -0.36 -14.12
C GLN A 24 -9.68 -0.94 -12.74
N PRO A 25 -9.34 -2.23 -12.64
CA PRO A 25 -8.85 -2.78 -11.39
C PRO A 25 -7.57 -2.01 -11.00
N THR A 26 -7.50 -1.59 -9.75
CA THR A 26 -6.30 -0.89 -9.26
C THR A 26 -5.11 -1.84 -9.26
N ALA A 27 -3.90 -1.31 -9.34
CA ALA A 27 -2.68 -2.14 -9.29
C ALA A 27 -2.67 -3.12 -8.10
N ARG A 28 -3.20 -2.68 -6.96
CA ARG A 28 -3.34 -3.51 -5.76
C ARG A 28 -4.31 -4.68 -5.98
N ASP A 29 -5.43 -4.45 -6.64
CA ASP A 29 -6.44 -5.46 -6.92
C ASP A 29 -5.89 -6.55 -7.84
N ILE A 30 -5.24 -6.13 -8.93
CA ILE A 30 -4.55 -7.01 -9.89
C ILE A 30 -3.49 -7.86 -9.18
N ILE A 31 -2.66 -7.26 -8.35
CA ILE A 31 -1.59 -7.98 -7.63
C ILE A 31 -2.15 -8.91 -6.56
N THR A 32 -3.29 -8.56 -5.96
CA THR A 32 -3.97 -9.44 -5.00
C THR A 32 -4.54 -10.67 -5.71
N ALA A 33 -5.12 -10.48 -6.89
CA ALA A 33 -5.61 -11.58 -7.73
C ALA A 33 -4.47 -12.50 -8.22
N LEU A 34 -3.32 -11.92 -8.59
CA LEU A 34 -2.12 -12.65 -9.04
C LEU A 34 -1.23 -13.16 -7.90
N ALA A 35 -1.55 -12.84 -6.64
CA ALA A 35 -0.74 -13.20 -5.48
C ALA A 35 -0.40 -14.70 -5.36
N PRO A 36 -1.33 -15.67 -5.61
CA PRO A 36 -0.97 -17.09 -5.54
C PRO A 36 0.09 -17.47 -6.59
N GLU A 37 -0.05 -16.99 -7.83
CA GLU A 37 0.89 -17.27 -8.92
C GLU A 37 2.26 -16.63 -8.66
N LEU A 38 2.27 -15.37 -8.18
CA LEU A 38 3.49 -14.66 -7.82
C LEU A 38 4.23 -15.37 -6.67
N LYS A 39 3.50 -15.90 -5.67
CA LYS A 39 4.11 -16.69 -4.58
C LYS A 39 4.71 -18.00 -5.07
N VAL A 40 4.06 -18.67 -6.01
CA VAL A 40 4.58 -19.88 -6.65
C VAL A 40 5.84 -19.56 -7.46
N ALA A 41 5.85 -18.48 -8.24
CA ALA A 41 7.02 -18.04 -8.99
C ALA A 41 8.22 -17.75 -8.06
N ILE A 42 7.99 -17.13 -6.90
CA ILE A 42 9.07 -16.88 -5.93
C ILE A 42 9.55 -18.20 -5.31
N ARG A 43 8.63 -19.05 -4.85
CA ARG A 43 8.96 -20.23 -4.04
C ARG A 43 9.50 -21.41 -4.86
N GLU A 44 8.93 -21.66 -6.02
CA GLU A 44 9.25 -22.83 -6.84
C GLU A 44 10.24 -22.51 -7.96
N ARG A 45 10.24 -21.27 -8.45
CA ARG A 45 11.09 -20.86 -9.58
C ARG A 45 12.21 -19.88 -9.19
N GLY A 46 12.27 -19.48 -7.92
CA GLY A 46 13.34 -18.63 -7.39
C GLY A 46 13.31 -17.19 -7.89
N TYR A 47 12.19 -16.72 -8.44
CA TYR A 47 12.09 -15.34 -8.91
C TYR A 47 12.18 -14.35 -7.77
N THR A 48 12.91 -13.25 -8.02
CA THR A 48 13.01 -12.14 -7.07
C THR A 48 11.87 -11.14 -7.27
N TYR A 49 11.60 -10.32 -6.26
CA TYR A 49 10.61 -9.25 -6.38
C TYR A 49 10.98 -8.21 -7.45
N ALA A 50 12.27 -8.04 -7.77
CA ALA A 50 12.73 -7.15 -8.82
C ALA A 50 12.39 -7.71 -10.21
N ASP A 51 12.70 -8.99 -10.44
CA ASP A 51 12.37 -9.66 -11.71
C ASP A 51 10.87 -9.68 -11.99
N LEU A 52 10.06 -9.97 -10.96
CA LEU A 52 8.60 -9.93 -11.07
C LEU A 52 8.07 -8.53 -11.33
N ALA A 53 8.69 -7.50 -10.74
CA ALA A 53 8.33 -6.11 -11.02
C ALA A 53 8.59 -5.79 -12.50
N GLU A 54 9.77 -6.11 -13.04
CA GLU A 54 10.09 -5.87 -14.46
C GLU A 54 9.11 -6.59 -15.40
N LYS A 55 8.72 -7.83 -15.09
CA LYS A 55 7.73 -8.57 -15.87
C LYS A 55 6.33 -7.95 -15.82
N LEU A 56 5.93 -7.43 -14.66
CA LEU A 56 4.66 -6.72 -14.51
C LEU A 56 4.68 -5.36 -15.22
N GLU A 57 5.82 -4.66 -15.20
CA GLU A 57 6.01 -3.42 -15.95
C GLU A 57 5.90 -3.66 -17.46
N ALA A 58 6.48 -4.75 -17.96
CA ALA A 58 6.35 -5.18 -19.36
C ALA A 58 4.89 -5.48 -19.75
N GLY A 59 4.07 -5.94 -18.80
CA GLY A 59 2.63 -6.14 -18.95
C GLY A 59 1.78 -4.86 -18.80
N GLY A 60 2.41 -3.70 -18.60
CA GLY A 60 1.73 -2.41 -18.45
C GLY A 60 1.42 -2.00 -17.00
N LEU A 61 1.87 -2.76 -16.01
CA LEU A 61 1.66 -2.47 -14.59
C LEU A 61 2.93 -1.93 -13.92
N LYS A 62 3.07 -0.60 -13.89
CA LYS A 62 4.18 0.10 -13.21
C LYS A 62 4.15 -0.08 -11.70
N ILE A 63 5.04 -0.91 -11.16
CA ILE A 63 5.18 -1.12 -9.72
C ILE A 63 6.62 -1.37 -9.30
N SER A 64 7.03 -0.78 -8.17
CA SER A 64 8.35 -1.07 -7.58
C SER A 64 8.37 -2.43 -6.86
N ALA A 65 9.54 -3.06 -6.80
CA ALA A 65 9.77 -4.30 -6.04
C ALA A 65 9.33 -4.17 -4.56
N SER A 66 9.59 -3.02 -3.92
CA SER A 66 9.15 -2.77 -2.54
C SER A 66 7.63 -2.72 -2.41
N THR A 67 6.93 -2.07 -3.35
CA THR A 67 5.47 -2.00 -3.34
C THR A 67 4.87 -3.39 -3.57
N LEU A 68 5.44 -4.16 -4.50
CA LEU A 68 5.01 -5.52 -4.80
C LEU A 68 5.15 -6.45 -3.58
N GLY A 69 6.31 -6.41 -2.90
CA GLY A 69 6.52 -7.16 -1.66
C GLY A 69 5.54 -6.76 -0.55
N SER A 70 5.23 -5.45 -0.43
CA SER A 70 4.27 -4.94 0.54
C SER A 70 2.84 -5.42 0.26
N TYR A 71 2.43 -5.48 -1.01
CA TYR A 71 1.12 -5.99 -1.43
C TYR A 71 1.00 -7.49 -1.26
N LEU A 72 2.03 -8.27 -1.62
CA LEU A 72 2.01 -9.73 -1.43
C LEU A 72 1.94 -10.12 0.06
N ARG A 73 2.61 -9.35 0.94
CA ARG A 73 2.51 -9.51 2.39
C ARG A 73 1.11 -9.14 2.90
N ALA A 74 0.54 -8.02 2.44
CA ALA A 74 -0.80 -7.60 2.83
C ALA A 74 -1.89 -8.57 2.36
N ALA A 75 -1.74 -9.17 1.17
CA ALA A 75 -2.65 -10.17 0.64
C ALA A 75 -2.68 -11.46 1.49
N GLY A 76 -1.55 -11.85 2.10
CA GLY A 76 -1.52 -12.96 3.06
C GLY A 76 -2.15 -12.65 4.42
N GLN A 77 -2.11 -11.38 4.84
CA GLN A 77 -2.63 -10.94 6.15
C GLN A 77 -4.14 -10.67 6.13
N ALA A 78 -4.70 -10.27 4.99
CA ALA A 78 -6.14 -10.00 4.85
C ALA A 78 -6.99 -11.24 5.13
N GLN A 79 -6.47 -12.44 4.86
CA GLN A 79 -7.15 -13.71 5.13
C GLN A 79 -7.00 -14.17 6.60
N ALA A 80 -6.07 -13.59 7.35
CA ALA A 80 -5.75 -14.00 8.72
C ALA A 80 -6.11 -12.95 9.80
N SER A 81 -6.53 -11.73 9.43
CA SER A 81 -6.60 -10.63 10.39
C SER A 81 -7.91 -9.83 10.32
N SER A 82 -8.94 -10.35 11.00
CA SER A 82 -9.96 -9.52 11.65
C SER A 82 -9.41 -8.78 12.88
N ARG A 83 -8.14 -8.35 12.89
CA ARG A 83 -7.54 -7.67 14.04
C ARG A 83 -7.17 -6.23 13.67
N PRO A 84 -7.76 -5.21 14.32
CA PRO A 84 -7.52 -3.81 13.97
C PRO A 84 -6.05 -3.45 14.21
N VAL A 85 -5.39 -3.01 13.15
CA VAL A 85 -4.02 -2.47 13.19
C VAL A 85 -4.07 -1.14 13.95
N ARG A 86 -3.53 -1.14 15.16
CA ARG A 86 -3.40 0.05 16.00
C ARG A 86 -2.48 1.06 15.30
N PRO A 87 -2.86 2.34 15.13
CA PRO A 87 -2.01 3.30 14.45
C PRO A 87 -0.76 3.57 15.28
N ILE A 88 0.41 3.26 14.70
CA ILE A 88 1.71 3.69 15.23
C ILE A 88 1.76 5.21 15.09
N ARG A 89 1.61 5.92 16.22
CA ARG A 89 1.89 7.35 16.32
C ARG A 89 3.38 7.55 16.03
N ARG A 90 3.71 8.04 14.83
CA ARG A 90 5.04 8.59 14.54
C ARG A 90 5.19 9.88 15.35
N ASN A 91 6.07 9.87 16.35
CA ASN A 91 6.49 11.07 17.06
C ASN A 91 7.60 11.77 16.24
N PRO A 92 7.40 12.96 15.67
CA PRO A 92 8.42 13.66 14.90
C PRO A 92 9.25 14.54 15.85
N ALA A 93 10.03 13.94 16.73
CA ALA A 93 10.93 14.69 17.60
C ALA A 93 12.20 13.89 17.85
N SER A 94 13.14 13.95 16.89
CA SER A 94 14.58 13.77 17.10
C SER A 94 15.33 14.06 15.80
N LYS A 95 15.38 15.34 15.42
CA LYS A 95 16.47 15.88 14.60
C LYS A 95 16.87 17.23 15.18
N LYS A 96 18.19 17.43 15.30
CA LYS A 96 18.92 18.62 15.78
C LYS A 96 19.06 18.65 17.31
N ALA A 97 20.22 18.73 17.95
CA ALA A 97 21.54 19.19 17.50
C ALA A 97 22.66 18.55 18.36
N SER A 98 23.72 18.09 17.71
CA SER A 98 25.04 17.91 18.34
C SER A 98 26.09 18.51 17.41
N VAL A 99 26.05 19.83 17.25
CA VAL A 99 27.21 20.59 16.74
C VAL A 99 27.92 21.11 17.98
N THR A 100 29.04 20.49 18.30
CA THR A 100 29.99 20.99 19.30
C THR A 100 31.07 21.75 18.56
N PRO A 101 31.21 23.07 18.75
CA PRO A 101 32.47 23.75 18.59
C PRO A 101 33.01 24.12 19.98
N GLN A 102 33.81 23.23 20.57
CA GLN A 102 34.65 23.58 21.71
C GLN A 102 36.07 23.85 21.19
N ASN A 103 36.43 25.12 21.04
CA ASN A 103 37.66 25.64 21.64
C ASN A 103 37.74 27.17 21.50
N PHE A 104 38.54 27.79 22.37
CA PHE A 104 38.97 29.20 22.44
C PHE A 104 38.28 30.10 23.49
N SER A 105 38.84 30.07 24.70
CA SER A 105 39.07 31.22 25.62
C SER A 105 40.05 30.69 26.68
N THR A 106 41.32 31.09 26.76
CA THR A 106 41.91 32.40 27.09
C THR A 106 41.37 32.99 28.39
N GLY A 107 42.19 32.97 29.45
CA GLY A 107 42.07 33.87 30.60
C GLY A 107 42.46 33.28 31.95
N GLU A 108 43.28 34.05 32.70
CA GLU A 108 43.59 33.96 34.15
C GLU A 108 44.74 33.02 34.56
N VAL A 109 46.00 33.47 34.73
CA VAL A 109 46.66 34.40 35.69
C VAL A 109 46.75 33.94 37.16
N SER A 110 48.00 33.65 37.56
CA SER A 110 48.68 33.88 38.85
C SER A 110 48.00 33.61 40.20
N ALA A 111 48.64 32.75 41.01
CA ALA A 111 49.18 33.08 42.34
C ALA A 111 50.25 32.06 42.75
#